data_AF-A0A8X6U2I7-F1
#
_entry.id   AF-A0A8X6U2I7-F1
#
_cell.length_a   1.000
_cell.length_b   1.000
_cell.length_c   1.000
_cell.angle_alpha   90.00
_cell.angle_beta   90.00
_cell.angle_gamma   90.00
#
_symmetry.space_group_name_H-M   'P 1'
#
loop_
_entity.id
_entity.type
_entity.pdbx_description
1 polymer ?
#
loop_
_entity_poly.entity_id
_entity_poly.type
_entity_poly.pdbx_seq_one_letter_code
_entity_poly.pdbx_strand_id
1 'polypeptide(L)'
;MHRRIVQVVSILLLINSVVPSAIPIWEMLTYEEKMGRLMYLFVHLVQRYCKTSPSADCRKIMTLHGIANLLNYDEHTLDLLDPDQRDASRLVWQAATKSRYKFPPEKNYDQENIKSSEDYQLSHSDSNDEPQRVVVPAPKYLLQNRRLY
;
A
#
# COMPACT_ATOMS: atom_id res chain seq x y z
N MET A 1 -39.98 9.65 42.22
CA MET A 1 -38.60 10.04 41.86
C MET A 1 -37.79 8.86 41.31
N HIS A 2 -37.73 7.72 42.00
CA HIS A 2 -36.97 6.52 41.57
C HIS A 2 -37.29 5.98 40.17
N ARG A 3 -38.57 5.94 39.76
CA ARG A 3 -38.98 5.41 38.45
C ARG A 3 -38.42 6.22 37.27
N ARG A 4 -38.24 7.53 37.43
CA ARG A 4 -37.62 8.41 36.43
C ARG A 4 -36.10 8.25 36.39
N ILE A 5 -35.47 8.04 37.55
CA ILE A 5 -34.03 7.77 37.65
C ILE A 5 -33.69 6.44 36.96
N VAL A 6 -34.48 5.39 37.21
CA VAL A 6 -34.29 4.07 36.57
C VAL A 6 -34.46 4.17 35.05
N GLN A 7 -35.43 4.94 34.56
CA GLN A 7 -35.61 5.16 33.12
C GLN A 7 -34.43 5.91 32.49
N VAL A 8 -33.93 6.97 33.13
CA VAL A 8 -32.78 7.74 32.63
C VAL A 8 -31.51 6.90 32.60
N VAL A 9 -31.25 6.11 33.66
CA VAL A 9 -30.09 5.20 33.72
C VAL A 9 -30.19 4.10 32.66
N SER A 10 -31.38 3.53 32.46
CA SER A 10 -31.59 2.51 31.42
C SER A 10 -31.37 3.07 30.01
N ILE A 11 -31.78 4.31 29.75
CA ILE A 11 -31.55 4.97 28.45
C ILE A 11 -30.06 5.25 28.25
N LEU A 12 -29.35 5.78 29.26
CA LEU A 12 -27.91 6.03 29.19
C LEU A 12 -27.09 4.76 28.94
N LEU A 13 -27.47 3.63 29.53
CA LEU A 13 -26.82 2.34 29.28
C LEU A 13 -27.01 1.85 27.84
N LEU A 14 -28.19 2.07 27.24
CA LEU A 14 -28.46 1.67 25.87
C LEU A 14 -27.69 2.50 24.84
N ILE A 15 -27.52 3.80 25.07
CA ILE A 15 -26.78 4.68 24.14
C ILE A 15 -25.29 4.30 24.08
N ASN A 16 -24.72 3.80 25.18
CA ASN A 16 -23.33 3.31 25.22
C ASN A 16 -23.12 1.96 24.53
N SER A 17 -24.18 1.28 24.09
CA SER A 17 -24.10 -0.03 23.42
C SER A 17 -23.99 0.08 21.89
N VAL A 18 -24.11 1.29 21.34
CA VAL A 18 -23.96 1.54 19.91
C VAL A 18 -22.48 1.68 19.57
N VAL A 19 -21.91 0.66 18.95
CA VAL A 19 -20.59 0.76 18.33
C VAL A 19 -20.76 1.52 17.01
N PRO A 20 -20.11 2.67 16.81
CA PRO A 20 -20.14 3.33 15.50
C PRO A 20 -19.46 2.41 14.48
N SER A 21 -20.23 1.87 13.54
CA SER A 21 -19.72 1.17 12.36
C SER A 21 -19.34 2.19 11.30
N ALA A 22 -18.33 3.01 11.58
CA ALA A 22 -17.71 3.79 10.53
C ALA A 22 -17.00 2.78 9.61
N ILE A 23 -17.59 2.53 8.44
CA ILE A 23 -16.95 1.74 7.38
C ILE A 23 -15.68 2.48 7.00
N PRO A 24 -14.48 1.91 7.22
CA PRO A 24 -13.24 2.58 6.89
C PRO A 24 -13.20 2.85 5.39
N ILE A 25 -12.66 4.02 4.99
CA ILE A 25 -12.55 4.42 3.57
C ILE A 25 -11.93 3.29 2.74
N TRP A 26 -10.96 2.58 3.32
CA TRP A 26 -10.28 1.43 2.73
C TRP A 26 -11.23 0.38 2.15
N GLU A 27 -12.32 0.04 2.84
CA GLU A 27 -13.27 -1.00 2.41
C GLU A 27 -14.01 -0.59 1.13
N MET A 28 -14.12 0.72 0.86
CA MET A 28 -14.80 1.26 -0.33
C MET A 28 -13.88 1.40 -1.55
N LEU A 29 -12.57 1.20 -1.39
CA LEU A 29 -11.63 1.30 -2.51
C LEU A 29 -11.71 0.06 -3.39
N THR A 30 -11.51 0.28 -4.68
CA THR A 30 -11.28 -0.81 -5.63
C THR A 30 -9.93 -1.49 -5.36
N TYR A 31 -9.80 -2.73 -5.82
CA TYR A 31 -8.53 -3.47 -5.77
C TYR A 31 -7.34 -2.66 -6.32
N GLU A 32 -7.52 -1.96 -7.45
CA GLU A 32 -6.46 -1.17 -8.09
C GLU A 32 -6.03 0.02 -7.22
N GLU A 33 -6.98 0.71 -6.59
CA GLU A 33 -6.70 1.82 -5.67
C GLU A 33 -5.98 1.35 -4.40
N LYS A 34 -6.44 0.24 -3.81
CA LYS A 34 -5.77 -0.41 -2.67
C LYS A 34 -4.33 -0.74 -3.04
N MET A 35 -4.16 -1.45 -4.16
CA MET A 35 -2.84 -1.86 -4.64
C MET A 35 -1.91 -0.67 -4.88
N GLY A 36 -2.38 0.39 -5.56
CA GLY A 36 -1.60 1.60 -5.81
C GLY A 36 -1.09 2.24 -4.52
N ARG A 37 -1.93 2.33 -3.49
CA ARG A 37 -1.54 2.85 -2.17
C ARG A 37 -0.52 1.97 -1.46
N LEU A 38 -0.69 0.64 -1.51
CA LEU A 38 0.24 -0.31 -0.91
C LEU A 38 1.61 -0.29 -1.60
N MET A 39 1.62 -0.24 -2.94
CA MET A 39 2.86 -0.12 -3.71
C MET A 39 3.59 1.19 -3.40
N TYR A 40 2.85 2.31 -3.32
CA TYR A 40 3.41 3.61 -2.95
C TYR A 40 4.07 3.56 -1.57
N LEU A 41 3.37 3.05 -0.56
CA LEU A 41 3.90 2.89 0.79
C LEU A 41 5.15 2.00 0.78
N PHE A 42 5.08 0.86 0.08
CA PHE A 42 6.18 -0.09 0.00
C PHE A 42 7.44 0.54 -0.63
N VAL A 43 7.33 1.30 -1.72
CA VAL A 43 8.49 1.97 -2.36
C VAL A 43 9.18 2.92 -1.38
N HIS A 44 8.43 3.63 -0.53
CA HIS A 44 9.02 4.49 0.51
C HIS A 44 9.75 3.70 1.59
N LEU A 45 9.21 2.54 1.97
CA LEU A 45 9.89 1.61 2.90
C LEU A 45 11.18 1.07 2.29
N VAL A 46 11.16 0.68 1.02
CA VAL A 46 12.36 0.24 0.28
C VAL A 46 13.41 1.35 0.22
N GLN A 47 13.00 2.59 -0.08
CA GLN A 47 13.92 3.72 -0.09
C GLN A 47 14.60 3.89 1.27
N ARG A 48 13.86 3.79 2.38
CA ARG A 48 14.44 3.84 3.74
C ARG A 48 15.39 2.68 4.00
N TYR A 49 14.99 1.46 3.66
CA TYR A 49 15.80 0.27 3.88
C TYR A 49 17.12 0.32 3.11
N CYS A 50 17.06 0.76 1.84
CA CYS A 50 18.22 0.77 0.97
C CYS A 50 19.20 1.90 1.26
N LYS A 51 18.86 2.91 2.09
CA LYS A 51 19.83 3.93 2.54
C LYS A 51 21.01 3.33 3.30
N THR A 52 20.78 2.23 4.03
CA THR A 52 21.81 1.53 4.81
C THR A 52 22.35 0.29 4.10
N SER A 53 21.89 0.01 2.87
CA SER A 53 22.29 -1.20 2.13
C SER A 53 23.56 -0.94 1.33
N PRO A 54 24.53 -1.87 1.33
CA PRO A 54 25.74 -1.76 0.50
C PRO A 54 25.48 -2.04 -0.99
N SER A 55 24.30 -2.54 -1.36
CA SER A 55 23.98 -2.92 -2.74
C SER A 55 23.47 -1.74 -3.57
N ALA A 56 24.14 -1.44 -4.69
CA ALA A 56 23.76 -0.39 -5.63
C ALA A 56 22.36 -0.62 -6.26
N ASP A 57 21.98 -1.88 -6.47
CA ASP A 57 20.69 -2.27 -7.07
C ASP A 57 19.59 -2.57 -6.04
N CYS A 58 19.84 -2.33 -4.76
CA CYS A 58 18.93 -2.66 -3.66
C CYS A 58 17.49 -2.21 -3.95
N ARG A 59 17.32 -0.93 -4.32
CA ARG A 59 16.02 -0.34 -4.56
C ARG A 59 15.30 -1.02 -5.73
N LYS A 60 16.00 -1.23 -6.85
CA LYS A 60 15.42 -1.84 -8.06
C LYS A 60 14.94 -3.26 -7.78
N ILE A 61 15.81 -4.09 -7.23
CA ILE A 61 15.53 -5.52 -6.99
C ILE A 61 14.42 -5.67 -5.94
N MET A 62 14.53 -4.96 -4.82
CA MET A 62 13.58 -5.09 -3.72
C MET A 62 12.19 -4.56 -4.09
N THR A 63 12.11 -3.43 -4.81
CA THR A 63 10.84 -2.90 -5.31
C THR A 63 10.19 -3.88 -6.28
N LEU A 64 10.93 -4.38 -7.28
CA LEU A 64 10.38 -5.30 -8.27
C LEU A 64 9.84 -6.58 -7.61
N HIS A 65 10.65 -7.20 -6.74
CA HIS A 65 10.24 -8.43 -6.05
C HIS A 65 9.06 -8.19 -5.11
N GLY A 66 9.06 -7.09 -4.35
CA GLY A 66 8.00 -6.82 -3.40
C GLY A 66 6.67 -6.45 -4.05
N ILE A 67 6.70 -5.66 -5.13
CA ILE A 67 5.50 -5.37 -5.92
C ILE A 67 4.93 -6.66 -6.53
N ALA A 68 5.78 -7.53 -7.10
CA ALA A 68 5.33 -8.81 -7.64
C ALA A 68 4.64 -9.69 -6.58
N ASN A 69 5.11 -9.68 -5.33
CA ASN A 69 4.46 -10.38 -4.25
C ASN A 69 3.12 -9.75 -3.86
N LEU A 70 3.04 -8.41 -3.79
CA LEU A 70 1.79 -7.71 -3.47
C LEU A 70 0.70 -8.00 -4.51
N LEU A 71 1.06 -7.99 -5.80
CA LEU A 71 0.15 -8.31 -6.91
C LEU A 71 -0.42 -9.72 -6.88
N ASN A 72 0.17 -10.61 -6.08
CA ASN A 72 -0.25 -12.00 -5.97
C ASN A 72 -1.27 -12.22 -4.83
N TYR A 73 -1.65 -11.17 -4.10
CA TYR A 73 -2.69 -11.22 -3.07
C TYR A 73 -4.06 -10.87 -3.65
N ASP A 74 -5.09 -11.52 -3.12
CA ASP A 74 -6.49 -11.17 -3.41
C ASP A 74 -6.94 -9.94 -2.61
N GLU A 75 -8.09 -9.39 -2.99
CA GLU A 75 -8.65 -8.19 -2.36
C GLU A 75 -8.87 -8.33 -0.86
N HIS A 76 -9.39 -9.46 -0.40
CA HIS A 76 -9.61 -9.72 1.03
C HIS A 76 -8.29 -9.67 1.81
N THR A 77 -7.20 -10.16 1.24
CA THR A 77 -5.87 -10.07 1.85
C THR A 77 -5.35 -8.62 1.85
N LEU A 78 -5.66 -7.82 0.83
CA LEU A 78 -5.31 -6.40 0.81
C LEU A 78 -6.09 -5.59 1.86
N ASP A 79 -7.30 -6.01 2.24
CA ASP A 79 -8.07 -5.39 3.32
C ASP A 79 -7.38 -5.49 4.68
N LEU A 80 -6.56 -6.53 4.87
CA LEU A 80 -5.73 -6.70 6.07
C LEU A 80 -4.46 -5.83 6.06
N LEU A 81 -4.18 -5.16 4.93
CA LEU A 81 -3.00 -4.33 4.73
C LEU A 81 -3.30 -2.84 4.73
N ASP A 82 -4.49 -2.42 5.19
CA ASP A 82 -4.92 -1.03 5.28
C ASP A 82 -3.84 -0.12 5.92
N PRO A 83 -3.25 0.83 5.17
CA PRO A 83 -2.21 1.75 5.63
C PRO A 83 -2.57 2.57 6.87
N ASP A 84 -3.86 2.79 7.11
CA ASP A 84 -4.34 3.61 8.24
C ASP A 84 -4.45 2.79 9.54
N GLN A 85 -4.28 1.47 9.49
CA GLN A 85 -4.22 0.62 10.66
C GLN A 85 -2.89 0.74 11.43
N ARG A 86 -2.94 0.39 12.72
CA ARG A 86 -1.73 0.30 13.55
C ARG A 86 -0.78 -0.74 12.96
N ASP A 87 0.50 -0.40 12.92
CA ASP A 87 1.57 -1.23 12.35
C ASP A 87 1.41 -1.58 10.86
N ALA A 88 0.55 -0.89 10.11
CA ALA A 88 0.30 -1.19 8.70
C ALA A 88 1.56 -1.20 7.85
N SER A 89 2.46 -0.22 8.04
CA SER A 89 3.76 -0.19 7.35
C SER A 89 4.55 -1.50 7.53
N ARG A 90 4.52 -2.08 8.74
CA ARG A 90 5.21 -3.33 9.05
C ARG A 90 4.53 -4.52 8.39
N LEU A 91 3.20 -4.56 8.38
CA LEU A 91 2.43 -5.60 7.72
C LEU A 91 2.65 -5.58 6.21
N VAL A 92 2.56 -4.40 5.58
CA VAL A 92 2.85 -4.22 4.15
C VAL A 92 4.28 -4.63 3.82
N TRP A 93 5.24 -4.25 4.65
CA TRP A 93 6.62 -4.69 4.51
C TRP A 93 6.74 -6.22 4.55
N GLN A 94 6.14 -6.86 5.55
CA GLN A 94 6.17 -8.31 5.72
C GLN A 94 5.49 -9.02 4.54
N ALA A 95 4.36 -8.52 4.06
CA ALA A 95 3.61 -9.07 2.95
C ALA A 95 4.42 -8.99 1.64
N ALA A 96 4.99 -7.81 1.34
CA ALA A 96 5.79 -7.60 0.13
C ALA A 96 7.13 -8.35 0.17
N THR A 97 7.77 -8.44 1.34
CA THR A 97 9.08 -9.09 1.49
C THR A 97 9.00 -10.58 1.87
N LYS A 98 7.80 -11.10 2.12
CA LYS A 98 7.57 -12.42 2.71
C LYS A 98 8.36 -12.63 4.01
N SER A 99 8.47 -11.58 4.81
CA SER A 99 9.22 -11.52 6.08
C SER A 99 10.70 -11.94 5.99
N ARG A 100 11.32 -11.85 4.80
CA ARG A 100 12.74 -12.20 4.58
C ARG A 100 13.72 -11.10 5.00
N TYR A 101 13.24 -9.87 5.14
CA TYR A 101 14.08 -8.70 5.44
C TYR A 101 13.61 -8.00 6.72
N LYS A 102 14.58 -7.46 7.48
CA LYS A 102 14.28 -6.64 8.66
C LYS A 102 13.51 -5.38 8.23
N PHE A 103 12.59 -4.94 9.07
CA PHE A 103 11.86 -3.70 8.83
C PHE A 103 12.85 -2.52 8.76
N PRO A 104 12.65 -1.53 7.85
CA PRO A 104 13.52 -0.38 7.76
C PRO A 104 13.55 0.38 9.11
N PRO A 105 14.70 0.93 9.52
CA PRO A 105 14.76 1.73 10.73
C PRO A 105 13.81 2.94 10.64
N GLU A 106 13.31 3.38 11.80
CA GLU A 106 12.51 4.60 11.88
C GLU A 106 13.30 5.80 11.38
N LYS A 107 12.59 6.80 10.83
CA LYS A 107 13.23 8.05 10.45
C LYS A 107 13.77 8.68 11.75
N ASN A 108 15.08 8.94 11.83
CA ASN A 108 15.60 9.84 12.84
C ASN A 108 15.01 11.21 12.54
N TYR A 109 14.25 11.79 13.48
CA TYR A 109 13.47 13.02 13.28
C TYR A 109 14.30 14.31 13.30
N ASP A 110 15.62 14.21 13.14
CA ASP A 110 16.48 15.37 12.95
C ASP A 110 16.54 15.69 11.44
N GLN A 111 15.81 16.74 11.06
CA GLN A 111 15.68 17.33 9.71
C GLN A 111 14.86 16.57 8.65
N GLU A 112 13.54 16.77 8.69
CA GLU A 112 12.76 17.25 7.53
C GLU A 112 11.35 17.61 7.99
N ASN A 113 11.21 18.82 8.52
CA ASN A 113 9.91 19.45 8.67
C ASN A 113 9.61 20.17 7.34
N ILE A 114 8.42 19.91 6.79
CA ILE A 114 7.78 20.59 5.64
C ILE A 114 8.24 20.14 4.24
N LYS A 115 7.60 19.07 3.74
CA LYS A 115 6.90 19.11 2.44
C LYS A 115 5.81 18.03 2.43
N SER A 116 4.73 18.29 3.17
CA SER A 116 3.45 17.66 2.84
C SER A 116 2.86 18.45 1.68
N SER A 117 2.53 17.70 0.63
CA SER A 117 1.71 18.11 -0.51
C SER A 117 2.42 18.96 -1.57
N GLU A 118 2.41 18.43 -2.79
CA GLU A 118 2.78 19.06 -4.07
C GLU A 118 4.28 19.26 -4.34
N ASP A 119 4.94 18.19 -4.80
CA ASP A 119 5.90 18.31 -5.92
C ASP A 119 6.16 16.94 -6.55
N TYR A 120 5.42 16.63 -7.61
CA TYR A 120 5.76 15.57 -8.54
C TYR A 120 6.87 16.10 -9.45
N GLN A 121 8.13 15.75 -9.18
CA GLN A 121 9.16 15.74 -10.22
C GLN A 121 9.80 14.35 -10.27
N LEU A 122 9.25 13.54 -11.17
CA LEU A 122 9.99 12.46 -11.81
C LEU A 122 11.11 13.13 -12.59
N SER A 123 12.33 13.11 -12.04
CA SER A 123 13.53 13.52 -12.76
C SER A 123 13.76 12.53 -13.91
N HIS A 124 13.17 12.81 -15.07
CA HIS A 124 13.65 12.35 -16.35
C HIS A 124 14.98 13.08 -16.59
N SER A 125 16.09 12.36 -16.51
CA SER A 125 17.31 12.86 -17.13
C SER A 125 17.06 12.86 -18.64
N ASP A 126 16.89 14.05 -19.20
CA ASP A 126 16.96 14.31 -20.63
C ASP A 126 18.32 13.81 -21.14
N SER A 127 18.30 12.66 -21.78
CA SER A 127 19.30 12.26 -22.77
C SER A 127 18.51 12.03 -24.04
N ASN A 128 18.83 12.84 -25.05
CA ASN A 128 18.15 12.94 -26.34
C ASN A 128 18.14 11.62 -27.12
N ASP A 129 17.29 10.67 -26.74
CA ASP A 129 16.98 9.48 -27.53
C ASP A 129 15.47 9.39 -27.77
N GLU A 130 15.12 9.42 -29.06
CA GLU A 130 13.78 9.23 -29.59
C GLU A 130 13.09 8.01 -28.94
N PRO A 131 11.81 8.09 -28.53
CA PRO A 131 11.17 7.01 -27.79
C PRO A 131 11.10 5.74 -28.65
N GLN A 132 11.95 4.76 -28.35
CA GLN A 132 11.81 3.43 -28.89
C GLN A 132 10.49 2.85 -28.37
N ARG A 133 9.52 2.75 -29.28
CA ARG A 133 8.28 2.00 -29.06
C ARG A 133 8.66 0.55 -28.76
N VAL A 134 8.69 0.17 -27.48
CA VAL A 134 8.81 -1.22 -27.06
C VAL A 134 7.50 -1.92 -27.43
N VAL A 135 7.46 -2.52 -28.62
CA VAL A 135 6.38 -3.41 -29.03
C VAL A 135 6.55 -4.70 -28.24
N VAL A 136 5.77 -4.86 -27.17
CA VAL A 136 5.70 -6.12 -26.43
C VAL A 136 5.01 -7.14 -27.34
N PRO A 137 5.65 -8.26 -27.68
CA PRO A 137 5.01 -9.31 -28.47
C PRO A 137 3.79 -9.84 -27.75
N ALA A 138 2.66 -10.00 -28.45
CA ALA A 138 1.47 -10.60 -27.89
C ALA A 138 1.79 -12.02 -27.36
N PRO A 139 1.30 -12.38 -26.17
CA PRO A 139 1.48 -13.73 -25.62
C PRO A 139 0.97 -14.81 -26.58
N LYS A 140 1.76 -15.88 -26.78
CA LYS A 140 1.48 -16.93 -27.78
C LYS A 140 0.10 -17.59 -27.64
N TYR A 141 -0.47 -17.63 -26.44
CA TYR A 141 -1.80 -18.20 -26.19
C TYR A 141 -2.94 -17.39 -26.85
N LEU A 142 -2.73 -16.10 -27.13
CA LEU A 142 -3.73 -15.27 -27.83
C LEU A 142 -3.76 -15.54 -29.34
N LEU A 143 -2.74 -16.19 -29.89
CA LEU A 143 -2.64 -16.50 -31.32
C LEU A 143 -3.26 -17.85 -31.68
N GLN A 144 -3.62 -18.69 -30.70
CA GLN A 144 -4.04 -20.06 -30.96
C GLN A 144 -5.56 -20.20 -31.28
N ASN A 145 -6.37 -19.19 -30.96
CA ASN A 145 -7.83 -19.22 -31.16
C ASN A 145 -8.33 -18.54 -32.46
N ARG A 146 -7.46 -18.14 -33.38
CA ARG A 146 -7.84 -17.41 -34.61
C ARG A 146 -7.75 -18.20 -35.92
N ARG A 147 -7.65 -19.53 -35.89
CA ARG A 147 -7.68 -20.38 -37.09
C ARG A 147 -8.83 -21.39 -37.07
N LEU A 148 -10.06 -20.93 -36.85
CA LEU A 148 -11.27 -21.64 -37.29
C LEU A 148 -12.30 -20.54 -37.57
N TYR A 149 -12.53 -20.26 -38.85
CA TYR A 149 -13.69 -19.69 -39.54
C TYR A 149 -13.23 -19.06 -40.85
#